data_AF-A0A0F7ZP64-F1
#
_entry.id   AF-A0A0F7ZP64-F1
#
_cell.length_a   1.000
_cell.length_b   1.000
_cell.length_c   1.000
_cell.angle_alpha   90.00
_cell.angle_beta   90.00
_cell.angle_gamma   90.00
#
_symmetry.space_group_name_H-M   'P 1'
#
loop_
_entity.id
_entity.type
_entity.pdbx_description
1 polymer ?
#
loop_
_entity_poly.entity_id
_entity_poly.type
_entity_poly.pdbx_seq_one_letter_code
_entity_poly.pdbx_strand_id
1 'polypeptide(L)'
;MAVSLPLVVWDTGYVLGRPHTMEGGRWHWPLYVPYKLYGTVDYVYGWRAFEMRNGFTAAQGFLNLVETLMYLAYLWLYYSAPSSVSSDAAAAARPASPRTKALRGRGGATALLIGFSAAVMTLSKTVLYWMNEYYSGFDNIGHNPMLDLVYLWIIPNGAWLIGSTYMIWSLGSDIVQGLEMASAHIKTE
;
A
#
# COMPACT_ATOMS: atom_id res chain seq x y z
N MET A 1 -6.63 1.00 3.69
CA MET A 1 -6.16 0.95 5.09
C MET A 1 -6.65 -0.30 5.82
N ALA A 2 -7.96 -0.51 6.02
CA ALA A 2 -8.47 -1.64 6.83
C ALA A 2 -8.06 -3.03 6.32
N VAL A 3 -7.98 -3.21 4.99
CA VAL A 3 -7.50 -4.46 4.36
C VAL A 3 -6.01 -4.39 4.07
N SER A 4 -5.54 -3.28 3.48
CA SER A 4 -4.16 -3.14 3.03
C SER A 4 -3.14 -3.18 4.17
N LEU A 5 -3.39 -2.49 5.29
CA LEU A 5 -2.41 -2.34 6.36
C LEU A 5 -2.13 -3.67 7.07
N PRO A 6 -3.13 -4.47 7.49
CA PRO A 6 -2.85 -5.79 8.06
C PRO A 6 -2.10 -6.72 7.10
N LEU A 7 -2.46 -6.73 5.80
CA LEU A 7 -1.80 -7.55 4.80
C LEU A 7 -0.34 -7.16 4.59
N VAL A 8 -0.04 -5.86 4.47
CA VAL A 8 1.32 -5.35 4.28
C VAL A 8 2.18 -5.55 5.53
N VAL A 9 1.60 -5.39 6.74
CA VAL A 9 2.29 -5.72 8.00
C VAL A 9 2.63 -7.19 8.07
N TRP A 10 1.69 -8.06 7.72
CA TRP A 10 1.91 -9.51 7.69
C TRP A 10 3.01 -9.87 6.69
N ASP A 11 2.96 -9.30 5.48
CA ASP A 11 4.00 -9.51 4.47
C ASP A 11 5.38 -9.02 4.90
N THR A 12 5.45 -7.81 5.47
CA THR A 12 6.69 -7.25 6.05
C THR A 12 7.27 -8.19 7.10
N GLY A 13 6.42 -8.70 8.00
CA GLY A 13 6.81 -9.64 9.03
C GLY A 13 7.35 -10.96 8.45
N TYR A 14 6.69 -11.49 7.42
CA TYR A 14 7.18 -12.67 6.71
C TYR A 14 8.56 -12.42 6.11
N VAL A 15 8.71 -11.36 5.30
CA VAL A 15 9.90 -11.10 4.50
C VAL A 15 11.11 -10.75 5.37
N LEU A 16 10.95 -9.83 6.33
CA LEU A 16 12.06 -9.40 7.19
C LEU A 16 12.39 -10.42 8.30
N GLY A 17 11.45 -11.30 8.61
CA GLY A 17 11.62 -12.39 9.58
C GLY A 17 12.29 -13.65 9.03
N ARG A 18 12.63 -13.71 7.73
CA ARG A 18 13.29 -14.88 7.13
C ARG A 18 14.66 -15.11 7.77
N PRO A 19 15.07 -16.37 8.04
CA PRO A 19 14.38 -17.62 7.67
C PRO A 19 13.37 -18.11 8.72
N HIS A 20 13.20 -17.44 9.86
CA HIS A 20 12.35 -17.93 10.96
C HIS A 20 10.87 -18.04 10.60
N THR A 21 10.42 -17.27 9.62
CA THR A 21 9.05 -17.23 9.09
C THR A 21 8.83 -18.16 7.90
N MET A 22 9.90 -18.66 7.27
CA MET A 22 9.85 -19.60 6.14
C MET A 22 9.53 -21.02 6.62
N GLU A 23 9.12 -21.91 5.70
CA GLU A 23 8.80 -23.30 6.02
C GLU A 23 9.91 -23.98 6.85
N GLY A 24 9.55 -24.58 7.98
CA GLY A 24 10.50 -25.17 8.93
C GLY A 24 11.04 -24.20 9.99
N GLY A 25 10.76 -22.90 9.87
CA GLY A 25 11.13 -21.88 10.84
C GLY A 25 10.20 -21.81 12.05
N ARG A 26 10.74 -21.33 13.19
CA ARG A 26 10.04 -21.22 14.49
C ARG A 26 8.75 -20.39 14.49
N TRP A 27 8.61 -19.45 13.56
CA TRP A 27 7.47 -18.54 13.47
C TRP A 27 6.57 -18.86 12.28
N HIS A 28 6.93 -19.84 11.46
CA HIS A 28 6.16 -20.21 10.28
C HIS A 28 4.76 -20.70 10.64
N TRP A 29 4.67 -21.61 11.63
CA TRP A 29 3.40 -22.02 12.20
C TRP A 29 3.03 -21.13 13.40
N PRO A 30 1.78 -20.67 13.54
CA PRO A 30 0.65 -20.81 12.59
C PRO A 30 0.52 -19.65 11.59
N LEU A 31 1.31 -18.58 11.75
CA LEU A 31 1.02 -17.29 11.13
C LEU A 31 1.40 -17.19 9.65
N TYR A 32 2.40 -17.92 9.18
CA TYR A 32 2.95 -17.78 7.81
C TYR A 32 2.79 -19.04 6.96
N VAL A 33 1.93 -19.97 7.38
CA VAL A 33 1.63 -21.22 6.65
C VAL A 33 1.26 -20.97 5.18
N PRO A 34 0.44 -19.95 4.82
CA PRO A 34 0.11 -19.69 3.41
C PRO A 34 1.34 -19.36 2.55
N TYR A 35 2.40 -18.80 3.15
CA TYR A 35 3.63 -18.48 2.41
C TYR A 35 4.41 -19.73 1.96
N LYS A 36 4.12 -20.91 2.52
CA LYS A 36 4.62 -22.17 1.96
C LYS A 36 4.14 -22.35 0.53
N LEU A 37 2.82 -22.24 0.29
CA LEU A 37 2.26 -22.31 -1.05
C LEU A 37 2.73 -21.12 -1.89
N TYR A 38 2.66 -19.91 -1.35
CA TYR A 38 3.03 -18.71 -2.09
C TYR A 38 4.48 -18.74 -2.59
N GLY A 39 5.43 -19.20 -1.76
CA GLY A 39 6.83 -19.35 -2.15
C GLY A 39 7.12 -20.44 -3.19
N THR A 40 6.15 -21.33 -3.46
CA THR A 40 6.23 -22.29 -4.58
C THR A 40 5.66 -21.72 -5.88
N VAL A 41 4.74 -20.76 -5.78
CA VAL A 41 4.20 -20.04 -6.93
C VAL A 41 5.15 -18.94 -7.36
N ASP A 42 5.63 -18.14 -6.42
CA ASP A 42 6.64 -17.12 -6.68
C ASP A 42 7.91 -17.41 -5.89
N TYR A 43 8.95 -17.82 -6.62
CA TYR A 43 10.24 -18.14 -6.02
C TYR A 43 10.94 -16.97 -5.34
N VAL A 44 10.57 -15.70 -5.62
CA VAL A 44 11.10 -14.55 -4.85
C VAL A 44 10.67 -14.62 -3.37
N TYR A 45 9.57 -15.30 -3.06
CA TYR A 45 9.10 -15.55 -1.70
C TYR A 45 9.62 -16.84 -1.06
N GLY A 46 10.22 -17.73 -1.85
CA GLY A 46 10.62 -19.07 -1.44
C GLY A 46 12.08 -19.22 -1.03
N TRP A 47 12.47 -20.46 -0.71
CA TRP A 47 13.84 -20.85 -0.34
C TRP A 47 14.86 -20.55 -1.44
N ARG A 48 14.48 -20.74 -2.72
CA ARG A 48 15.35 -20.47 -3.88
C ARG A 48 15.94 -19.05 -3.82
N ALA A 49 15.10 -18.02 -3.69
CA ALA A 49 15.59 -16.64 -3.63
C ALA A 49 16.41 -16.35 -2.37
N PHE A 50 16.05 -16.96 -1.23
CA PHE A 50 16.79 -16.79 0.03
C PHE A 50 18.19 -17.41 -0.04
N GLU A 51 18.31 -18.63 -0.54
CA GLU A 51 19.58 -19.36 -0.70
C GLU A 51 20.50 -18.69 -1.73
N MET A 52 19.93 -18.18 -2.82
CA MET A 52 20.66 -17.39 -3.82
C MET A 52 21.05 -15.99 -3.33
N ARG A 53 20.66 -15.60 -2.10
CA ARG A 53 20.85 -14.25 -1.54
C ARG A 53 20.32 -13.15 -2.45
N ASN A 54 19.17 -13.40 -3.09
CA ASN A 54 18.51 -12.40 -3.90
C ASN A 54 17.91 -11.32 -2.98
N GLY A 55 18.46 -10.11 -3.04
CA GLY A 55 18.05 -8.98 -2.19
C GLY A 55 16.71 -8.34 -2.56
N PHE A 56 16.14 -8.67 -3.73
CA PHE A 56 14.96 -7.99 -4.26
C PHE A 56 13.77 -8.04 -3.29
N THR A 57 13.39 -9.23 -2.81
CA THR A 57 12.23 -9.39 -1.92
C THR A 57 12.44 -8.68 -0.58
N ALA A 58 13.64 -8.75 -0.01
CA ALA A 58 13.96 -8.06 1.23
C ALA A 58 13.88 -6.53 1.07
N ALA A 59 14.34 -6.00 -0.06
CA ALA A 59 14.22 -4.57 -0.38
C ALA A 59 12.75 -4.14 -0.53
N GLN A 60 11.92 -4.96 -1.19
CA GLN A 60 10.46 -4.76 -1.26
C GLN A 60 9.83 -4.77 0.14
N GLY A 61 10.21 -5.72 0.99
CA GLY A 61 9.75 -5.81 2.38
C GLY A 61 10.14 -4.60 3.23
N PHE A 62 11.32 -4.01 2.98
CA PHE A 62 11.71 -2.76 3.66
C PHE A 62 10.85 -1.57 3.22
N LEU A 63 10.51 -1.47 1.92
CA LEU A 63 9.54 -0.46 1.47
C LEU A 63 8.14 -0.70 2.07
N ASN A 64 7.72 -1.96 2.26
CA ASN A 64 6.48 -2.29 2.98
C ASN A 64 6.50 -1.80 4.43
N LEU A 65 7.66 -1.88 5.12
CA LEU A 65 7.82 -1.30 6.46
C LEU A 65 7.66 0.22 6.45
N VAL A 66 8.32 0.92 5.52
CA VAL A 66 8.20 2.39 5.38
C VAL A 66 6.76 2.79 5.07
N GLU A 67 6.12 2.11 4.11
CA GLU A 67 4.71 2.32 3.76
C GLU A 67 3.79 2.14 4.96
N THR A 68 4.01 1.09 5.76
CA THR A 68 3.26 0.82 6.98
C THR A 68 3.38 1.99 7.96
N LEU A 69 4.59 2.51 8.19
CA LEU A 69 4.81 3.66 9.08
C LEU A 69 4.10 4.92 8.56
N MET A 70 4.13 5.16 7.25
CA MET A 70 3.42 6.28 6.62
C MET A 70 1.90 6.16 6.80
N TYR A 71 1.35 4.95 6.61
CA TYR A 71 -0.08 4.70 6.82
C TYR A 71 -0.49 4.83 8.29
N LEU A 72 0.35 4.40 9.24
CA LEU A 72 0.12 4.65 10.66
C LEU A 72 0.14 6.15 10.99
N ALA A 73 1.09 6.91 10.43
CA ALA A 73 1.14 8.37 10.59
C ALA A 73 -0.10 9.05 9.99
N TYR A 74 -0.55 8.62 8.81
CA TYR A 74 -1.79 9.08 8.19
C TYR A 74 -3.00 8.83 9.11
N LEU A 75 -3.15 7.62 9.61
CA LEU A 75 -4.26 7.25 10.50
C LEU A 75 -4.20 8.04 11.81
N TRP A 76 -3.01 8.23 12.38
CA TRP A 76 -2.83 9.05 13.57
C TRP A 76 -3.31 10.48 13.33
N LEU A 77 -2.87 11.13 12.24
CA LEU A 77 -3.35 12.47 11.88
C LEU A 77 -4.86 12.50 11.67
N TYR A 78 -5.40 11.48 11.00
CA TYR A 78 -6.83 11.36 10.75
C TYR A 78 -7.63 11.26 12.06
N TYR A 79 -7.22 10.41 13.00
CA TYR A 79 -7.93 10.19 14.26
C TYR A 79 -7.68 11.30 15.29
N SER A 80 -6.51 11.94 15.29
CA SER A 80 -6.19 13.05 16.18
C SER A 80 -6.84 14.38 15.77
N ALA A 81 -7.31 14.52 14.52
CA ALA A 81 -8.01 15.72 14.11
C ALA A 81 -9.33 15.92 14.89
N PRO A 82 -9.74 17.16 15.18
CA PRO A 82 -11.06 17.42 15.73
C PRO A 82 -12.14 16.97 14.74
N SER A 83 -13.22 16.35 15.23
CA SER A 83 -14.41 16.11 14.40
C SER A 83 -15.03 17.47 14.06
N SER A 84 -14.99 17.87 12.79
CA SER A 84 -15.77 19.02 12.35
C SER A 84 -17.26 18.65 12.44
N VAL A 85 -17.93 19.06 13.51
CA VAL A 85 -19.39 19.15 13.50
C VAL A 85 -19.69 20.29 12.52
N SER A 86 -20.24 19.95 11.35
CA SER A 86 -20.84 20.94 10.47
C SER A 86 -21.96 21.62 11.25
N SER A 87 -21.72 22.81 11.81
CA SER A 87 -22.74 23.67 12.39
C SER A 87 -23.49 24.45 11.32
N ASP A 88 -23.66 23.86 10.14
CA ASP A 88 -24.46 24.43 9.07
C ASP A 88 -25.93 24.06 9.32
N ALA A 89 -26.71 25.03 9.80
CA ALA A 89 -28.16 24.89 9.96
C ALA A 89 -28.88 24.52 8.64
N ALA A 90 -28.23 24.73 7.48
CA ALA A 90 -28.70 24.32 6.16
C ALA A 90 -28.47 22.83 5.84
N ALA A 91 -27.62 22.13 6.59
CA ALA A 91 -27.33 20.70 6.38
C ALA A 91 -28.38 19.77 7.02
N ALA A 92 -29.29 20.29 7.86
CA ALA A 92 -30.33 19.53 8.55
C ALA A 92 -31.40 18.91 7.62
N ALA A 93 -31.46 19.34 6.36
CA ALA A 93 -32.44 18.86 5.37
C ALA A 93 -31.90 17.79 4.41
N ARG A 94 -30.62 17.41 4.50
CA ARG A 94 -30.02 16.37 3.65
C ARG A 94 -29.90 15.06 4.42
N PRO A 95 -30.19 13.89 3.80
CA PRO A 95 -29.94 12.60 4.43
C PRO A 95 -28.49 12.56 4.88
N ALA A 96 -28.26 12.11 6.12
CA ALA A 96 -26.96 12.12 6.76
C ALA A 96 -25.92 11.42 5.86
N SER A 97 -25.15 12.22 5.12
CA SER A 97 -23.91 11.76 4.52
C SER A 97 -23.06 11.20 5.64
N PRO A 98 -22.41 10.04 5.47
CA PRO A 98 -21.51 9.49 6.49
C PRO A 98 -20.62 10.60 7.02
N ARG A 99 -20.53 10.75 8.36
CA ARG A 99 -19.69 11.75 9.03
C ARG A 99 -18.30 11.72 8.41
N THR A 100 -18.05 12.59 7.44
CA THR A 100 -16.78 12.64 6.75
C THR A 100 -15.95 13.58 7.59
N LYS A 101 -15.02 13.02 8.36
CA LYS A 101 -14.10 13.80 9.18
C LYS A 101 -13.21 14.59 8.22
N ALA A 102 -13.53 15.86 8.02
CA ALA A 102 -12.77 16.72 7.12
C ALA A 102 -11.46 17.13 7.80
N LEU A 103 -10.34 16.59 7.33
CA LEU A 103 -9.03 17.04 7.79
C LEU A 103 -8.74 18.42 7.21
N ARG A 104 -8.69 19.45 8.06
CA ARG A 104 -8.45 20.84 7.64
C ARG A 104 -7.08 21.34 8.10
N GLY A 105 -6.58 22.39 7.44
CA GLY A 105 -5.33 23.07 7.79
C GLY A 105 -4.09 22.20 7.59
N ARG A 106 -3.00 22.53 8.30
CA ARG A 106 -1.69 21.87 8.14
C ARG A 106 -1.74 20.37 8.37
N GLY A 107 -2.55 19.89 9.33
CA GLY A 107 -2.70 18.46 9.61
C GLY A 107 -3.30 17.70 8.43
N GLY A 108 -4.34 18.24 7.80
CA GLY A 108 -4.95 17.64 6.60
C GLY A 108 -4.03 17.67 5.39
N ALA A 109 -3.35 18.78 5.14
CA ALA A 109 -2.34 18.86 4.09
C ALA A 109 -1.21 17.84 4.29
N THR A 110 -0.74 17.67 5.53
CA THR A 110 0.31 16.68 5.86
C THR A 110 -0.19 15.25 5.64
N ALA A 111 -1.42 14.93 6.08
CA ALA A 111 -2.01 13.62 5.84
C ALA A 111 -2.18 13.32 4.34
N LEU A 112 -2.67 14.28 3.55
CA LEU A 112 -2.78 14.15 2.10
C LEU A 112 -1.42 13.86 1.45
N LEU A 113 -0.38 14.61 1.81
CA LEU A 113 0.97 14.41 1.28
C LEU A 113 1.55 13.04 1.66
N ILE A 114 1.36 12.59 2.90
CA ILE A 114 1.80 11.26 3.36
C ILE A 114 1.07 10.16 2.58
N GLY A 115 -0.25 10.25 2.47
CA GLY A 115 -1.06 9.26 1.75
C GLY A 115 -0.69 9.19 0.26
N PHE A 116 -0.50 10.34 -0.38
CA PHE A 116 -0.08 10.43 -1.77
C PHE A 116 1.30 9.81 -1.98
N SER A 117 2.27 10.17 -1.13
CA SER A 117 3.65 9.67 -1.23
C SER A 117 3.73 8.16 -1.02
N ALA A 118 2.94 7.63 -0.07
CA ALA A 118 2.83 6.19 0.14
C ALA A 118 2.24 5.49 -1.09
N ALA A 119 1.18 6.01 -1.69
CA ALA A 119 0.57 5.45 -2.89
C ALA A 119 1.53 5.44 -4.10
N VAL A 120 2.30 6.51 -4.30
CA VAL A 120 3.36 6.57 -5.33
C VAL A 120 4.41 5.48 -5.09
N MET A 121 4.84 5.28 -3.85
CA MET A 121 5.78 4.23 -3.48
C MET A 121 5.21 2.82 -3.76
N THR A 122 3.96 2.56 -3.36
CA THR A 122 3.28 1.28 -3.62
C THR A 122 3.18 1.01 -5.11
N LEU A 123 2.80 2.00 -5.92
CA LEU A 123 2.73 1.83 -7.37
C LEU A 123 4.12 1.54 -7.95
N SER A 124 5.12 2.35 -7.59
CA SER A 124 6.48 2.25 -8.13
C SER A 124 7.12 0.90 -7.82
N LYS A 125 7.01 0.42 -6.57
CA LYS A 125 7.58 -0.85 -6.16
C LYS A 125 6.88 -2.04 -6.84
N THR A 126 5.55 -1.94 -7.05
CA THR A 126 4.76 -2.97 -7.71
C THR A 126 5.09 -3.03 -9.20
N VAL A 127 5.21 -1.88 -9.88
CA VAL A 127 5.68 -1.82 -11.27
C VAL A 127 7.07 -2.44 -11.38
N LEU A 128 7.99 -2.09 -10.46
CA LEU A 128 9.34 -2.66 -10.45
C LEU A 128 9.31 -4.19 -10.28
N TYR A 129 8.41 -4.73 -9.47
CA TYR A 129 8.23 -6.17 -9.30
C TYR A 129 7.78 -6.88 -10.58
N TRP A 130 6.81 -6.31 -11.30
CA TRP A 130 6.43 -6.82 -12.62
C TRP A 130 7.56 -6.74 -13.63
N MET A 131 8.29 -5.63 -13.64
CA MET A 131 9.44 -5.43 -14.53
C MET A 131 10.59 -6.39 -14.20
N ASN A 132 10.82 -6.68 -12.92
CA ASN A 132 11.83 -7.65 -12.51
C ASN A 132 11.56 -9.04 -13.11
N GLU A 133 10.30 -9.48 -13.09
CA GLU A 133 9.91 -10.74 -13.74
C GLU A 133 10.05 -10.67 -15.26
N TYR A 134 9.58 -9.59 -15.88
CA TYR A 134 9.71 -9.43 -17.34
C TYR A 134 11.18 -9.48 -17.80
N TYR A 135 12.08 -8.75 -17.15
CA TYR A 135 13.50 -8.69 -17.53
C TYR A 135 14.32 -9.91 -17.10
N SER A 136 13.83 -10.72 -16.16
CA SER A 136 14.46 -12.00 -15.78
C SER A 136 13.93 -13.17 -16.61
N GLY A 137 13.05 -12.93 -17.60
CA GLY A 137 12.46 -14.01 -18.40
C GLY A 137 11.45 -14.84 -17.60
N PHE A 138 10.77 -14.23 -16.63
CA PHE A 138 9.82 -14.84 -15.71
C PHE A 138 10.43 -15.97 -14.86
N ASP A 139 11.69 -15.83 -14.44
CA ASP A 139 12.43 -16.88 -13.73
C ASP A 139 11.77 -17.35 -12.42
N ASN A 140 10.98 -16.48 -11.77
CA ASN A 140 10.37 -16.82 -10.49
C ASN A 140 8.93 -17.33 -10.59
N ILE A 141 8.25 -17.07 -11.72
CA ILE A 141 6.81 -17.35 -11.88
C ILE A 141 6.45 -18.14 -13.14
N GLY A 142 7.38 -18.26 -14.09
CA GLY A 142 7.13 -18.85 -15.41
C GLY A 142 6.91 -20.36 -15.41
N HIS A 143 7.23 -21.04 -14.31
CA HIS A 143 7.00 -22.48 -14.14
C HIS A 143 5.55 -22.82 -13.81
N ASN A 144 4.72 -21.84 -13.43
CA ASN A 144 3.35 -22.10 -13.01
C ASN A 144 2.41 -22.33 -14.18
N PRO A 145 1.36 -23.16 -14.00
CA PRO A 145 0.21 -23.17 -14.89
C PRO A 145 -0.41 -21.77 -15.00
N MET A 146 -0.90 -21.42 -16.19
CA MET A 146 -1.45 -20.07 -16.45
C MET A 146 -2.60 -19.70 -15.51
N LEU A 147 -3.44 -20.66 -15.12
CA LEU A 147 -4.54 -20.39 -14.18
C LEU A 147 -4.02 -20.04 -12.78
N ASP A 148 -3.04 -20.80 -12.26
CA ASP A 148 -2.45 -20.52 -10.96
C ASP A 148 -1.75 -19.16 -10.96
N LEU A 149 -1.03 -18.85 -12.05
CA LEU A 149 -0.40 -17.55 -12.24
C LEU A 149 -1.43 -16.40 -12.24
N VAL A 150 -2.56 -16.57 -12.92
CA VAL A 150 -3.63 -15.56 -12.96
C VAL A 150 -4.20 -15.29 -11.56
N TYR A 151 -4.56 -16.33 -10.82
CA TYR A 151 -5.24 -16.17 -9.53
C TYR A 151 -4.31 -15.84 -8.37
N LEU A 152 -3.11 -16.40 -8.35
CA LEU A 152 -2.20 -16.31 -7.21
C LEU A 152 -1.14 -15.21 -7.37
N TRP A 153 -0.92 -14.72 -8.59
CA TRP A 153 0.10 -13.69 -8.85
C TRP A 153 -0.46 -12.45 -9.59
N ILE A 154 -1.12 -12.62 -10.74
CA ILE A 154 -1.57 -11.49 -11.56
C ILE A 154 -2.67 -10.68 -10.88
N ILE A 155 -3.77 -11.32 -10.46
CA ILE A 155 -4.90 -10.62 -9.85
C ILE A 155 -4.49 -9.93 -8.53
N PRO A 156 -3.80 -10.62 -7.60
CA PRO A 156 -3.38 -9.98 -6.34
C PRO A 156 -2.45 -8.79 -6.56
N ASN A 157 -1.42 -8.93 -7.40
CA ASN A 157 -0.48 -7.84 -7.69
C ASN A 157 -1.12 -6.73 -8.54
N GLY A 158 -2.00 -7.08 -9.47
CA GLY A 158 -2.76 -6.14 -10.29
C GLY A 158 -3.71 -5.26 -9.48
N ALA A 159 -4.31 -5.80 -8.41
CA ALA A 159 -5.12 -5.02 -7.48
C ALA A 159 -4.31 -3.88 -6.83
N TRP A 160 -3.03 -4.11 -6.51
CA TRP A 160 -2.14 -3.06 -5.98
C TRP A 160 -1.81 -1.99 -7.01
N LEU A 161 -1.65 -2.34 -8.29
CA LEU A 161 -1.45 -1.37 -9.37
C LEU A 161 -2.68 -0.44 -9.52
N ILE A 162 -3.87 -1.03 -9.60
CA ILE A 162 -5.13 -0.28 -9.78
C ILE A 162 -5.41 0.58 -8.56
N GLY A 163 -5.36 -0.01 -7.36
CA GLY A 163 -5.66 0.69 -6.12
C GLY A 163 -4.72 1.87 -5.87
N SER A 164 -3.42 1.68 -6.08
CA SER A 164 -2.42 2.76 -5.88
C SER A 164 -2.59 3.86 -6.92
N THR A 165 -2.85 3.52 -8.19
CA THR A 165 -3.12 4.51 -9.24
C THR A 165 -4.35 5.35 -8.91
N TYR A 166 -5.42 4.72 -8.46
CA TYR A 166 -6.63 5.44 -8.02
C TYR A 166 -6.35 6.36 -6.83
N MET A 167 -5.58 5.90 -5.84
CA MET A 167 -5.19 6.73 -4.68
C MET A 167 -4.35 7.94 -5.09
N ILE A 168 -3.39 7.77 -6.01
CA ILE A 168 -2.59 8.87 -6.56
C ILE A 168 -3.50 9.88 -7.26
N TRP A 169 -4.41 9.42 -8.11
CA TRP A 169 -5.35 10.29 -8.81
C TRP A 169 -6.26 11.05 -7.84
N SER A 170 -6.88 10.37 -6.88
CA SER A 170 -7.79 10.97 -5.91
C SER A 170 -7.07 11.98 -5.00
N LEU A 171 -6.01 11.57 -4.31
CA LEU A 171 -5.29 12.44 -3.38
C LEU A 171 -4.53 13.55 -4.12
N GLY A 172 -4.03 13.26 -5.32
CA GLY A 172 -3.40 14.26 -6.19
C GLY A 172 -4.39 15.33 -6.64
N SER A 173 -5.62 14.94 -6.98
CA SER A 173 -6.69 15.88 -7.32
C SER A 173 -7.04 16.80 -6.15
N ASP A 174 -7.08 16.27 -4.92
CA ASP A 174 -7.30 17.07 -3.71
C ASP A 174 -6.15 18.06 -3.45
N ILE A 175 -4.90 17.64 -3.70
CA ILE A 175 -3.72 18.53 -3.59
C ILE A 175 -3.83 19.67 -4.61
N VAL A 176 -4.13 19.37 -5.87
CA VAL A 176 -4.25 20.38 -6.94
C VAL A 176 -5.37 21.37 -6.62
N GLN A 177 -6.57 20.88 -6.26
CA GLN A 177 -7.70 21.75 -5.88
C GLN A 177 -7.36 22.66 -4.69
N GLY A 178 -6.66 22.13 -3.69
CA GLY A 178 -6.21 22.92 -2.54
C GLY A 178 -5.26 24.06 -2.94
N LEU A 179 -4.35 23.82 -3.89
CA LEU A 179 -3.42 24.82 -4.42
C LEU A 179 -4.13 25.86 -5.30
N GLU A 180 -5.08 25.43 -6.13
CA GLU A 180 -5.89 26.33 -6.96
C GLU A 180 -6.71 27.30 -6.10
N MET A 181 -7.40 26.80 -5.07
CA MET A 181 -8.17 27.63 -4.14
C MET A 181 -7.29 28.64 -3.40
N ALA A 182 -6.09 28.24 -2.96
CA ALA A 182 -5.15 29.15 -2.30
C ALA A 182 -4.64 30.25 -3.25
N SER A 183 -4.43 29.90 -4.53
CA SER A 183 -3.93 30.83 -5.55
C SER A 183 -4.99 31.82 -6.02
N ALA A 184 -6.27 31.42 -6.06
CA ALA A 184 -7.38 32.29 -6.44
C ALA A 184 -7.62 33.46 -5.46
N HIS A 185 -7.10 33.38 -4.23
CA HIS A 185 -7.17 34.45 -3.23
C HIS A 185 -6.03 35.47 -3.35
N ILE A 186 -5.05 35.27 -4.25
CA ILE A 186 -4.04 36.28 -4.55
C ILE A 186 -4.69 37.31 -5.49
N LYS A 187 -5.24 38.39 -4.92
CA LYS A 187 -5.54 39.60 -5.68
C LYS A 187 -4.24 40.09 -6.32
N THR A 188 -4.18 40.05 -7.64
CA THR A 188 -3.22 40.82 -8.41
C THR A 188 -3.67 42.28 -8.37
N GLU A 189 -2.77 43.18 -7.95
CA GLU A 189 -2.94 44.63 -8.07
C GLU A 189 -2.90 45.08 -9.54
#